data_AF-A0A965CDP1-F1
#
_entry.id   AF-A0A965CDP1-F1
#
_cell.length_a   1.000
_cell.length_b   1.000
_cell.length_c   1.000
_cell.angle_alpha   90.00
_cell.angle_beta   90.00
_cell.angle_gamma   90.00
#
_symmetry.space_group_name_H-M   'P 1'
#
loop_
_entity.id
_entity.type
_entity.pdbx_description
1 polymer ?
#
loop_
_entity_poly.entity_id
_entity_poly.type
_entity_poly.pdbx_seq_one_letter_code
_entity_poly.pdbx_strand_id
1 'polypeptide(L)'
;MPIYSYQCAACGLRFDRLRKMSESDSPQDCVECGTPARKMVTAAAFTFNHPASQTRGMAPPSTGTSDDWNYDKAIGRDAARRWEHIGQRIDRKRQVIADNPGSTGYDLSRNPDGSYRVMQPAERAQSEAGRALGAEVQKAIQAEKKGDG
;
A
#
# COMPACT_ATOMS: atom_id res chain seq x y z
N MET A 1 33.06 -11.44 21.04
CA MET A 1 32.25 -12.14 22.06
C MET A 1 30.95 -11.36 22.24
N PRO A 2 29.78 -12.00 22.26
CA PRO A 2 28.50 -11.31 22.47
C PRO A 2 28.43 -10.61 23.83
N ILE A 3 27.70 -9.50 23.87
CA ILE A 3 27.40 -8.73 25.08
C ILE A 3 26.01 -9.15 25.55
N TYR A 4 25.89 -9.50 26.83
CA TYR A 4 24.62 -9.81 27.46
C TYR A 4 24.35 -8.83 28.60
N SER A 5 23.09 -8.43 28.73
CA SER A 5 22.61 -7.59 29.81
C SER A 5 22.04 -8.44 30.94
N TYR A 6 22.27 -8.02 32.18
CA TYR A 6 21.82 -8.70 33.39
C TYR A 6 21.13 -7.72 34.33
N GLN A 7 20.18 -8.23 35.11
CA GLN A 7 19.54 -7.50 36.20
C GLN A 7 19.61 -8.31 37.49
N CYS A 8 20.15 -7.69 38.54
CA CYS A 8 20.15 -8.28 39.88
C CYS A 8 18.75 -8.18 40.50
N ALA A 9 18.25 -9.28 41.07
CA ALA A 9 16.96 -9.29 41.76
C ALA A 9 17.03 -8.69 43.18
N ALA A 10 18.21 -8.69 43.82
CA ALA A 10 18.40 -8.20 45.18
C ALA A 10 18.61 -6.68 45.24
N CYS A 11 19.55 -6.14 44.45
CA CYS A 11 19.85 -4.70 44.43
C CYS A 11 19.25 -3.95 43.23
N GLY A 12 18.64 -4.65 42.26
CA GLY A 12 18.03 -4.03 41.09
C GLY A 12 19.01 -3.55 40.01
N LEU A 13 20.32 -3.63 40.25
CA LEU A 13 21.37 -3.14 39.35
C LEU A 13 21.30 -3.83 37.98
N ARG A 14 21.32 -3.03 36.93
CA ARG A 14 21.42 -3.47 35.53
C ARG A 14 22.83 -3.24 35.01
N PHE A 15 23.43 -4.26 34.41
CA PHE A 15 24.81 -4.20 33.93
C PHE A 15 25.04 -5.14 32.75
N ASP A 16 26.04 -4.80 31.93
CA ASP A 16 26.40 -5.54 30.72
C ASP A 16 27.74 -6.29 30.89
N ARG A 17 27.80 -7.51 30.34
CA ARG A 17 29.02 -8.35 30.35
C ARG A 17 29.24 -9.05 29.02
N LEU A 18 30.50 -9.05 28.59
CA LEU A 18 31.00 -9.85 27.46
C LEU A 18 31.13 -11.32 27.89
N ARG A 19 30.41 -12.23 27.23
CA ARG A 19 30.48 -13.67 27.55
C ARG A 19 30.65 -14.51 26.29
N LYS A 20 31.18 -15.72 26.46
CA LYS A 20 31.19 -16.72 25.39
C LYS A 20 29.78 -17.26 25.23
N MET A 21 29.43 -17.62 24.00
CA MET A 21 28.10 -18.15 23.69
C MET A 21 27.80 -19.44 24.47
N SER A 22 28.82 -20.28 24.69
CA SER A 22 28.75 -21.51 25.49
C SER A 22 28.47 -21.28 26.98
N GLU A 23 28.73 -20.09 27.49
CA GLU A 23 28.56 -19.73 28.90
C GLU A 23 27.32 -18.85 29.12
N SER A 24 26.50 -18.66 28.08
CA SER A 24 25.41 -17.68 28.10
C SER A 24 24.25 -18.02 29.02
N ASP A 25 24.16 -19.26 29.50
CA ASP A 25 23.16 -19.76 30.44
C ASP A 25 23.71 -19.95 31.86
N SER A 26 25.01 -19.72 32.07
CA SER A 26 25.61 -19.88 33.39
C SER A 26 25.39 -18.62 34.24
N PRO A 27 25.07 -18.77 35.54
CA PRO A 27 24.71 -17.66 36.42
C PRO A 27 25.84 -16.64 36.53
N GLN A 28 25.48 -15.36 36.51
CA GLN A 28 26.43 -14.26 36.60
C GLN A 28 26.23 -13.51 37.92
N ASP A 29 27.27 -13.44 38.75
CA ASP A 29 27.18 -12.72 40.02
C ASP A 29 27.15 -11.20 39.80
N CYS A 30 26.34 -10.55 40.63
CA CYS A 30 26.23 -9.09 40.66
C CYS A 30 27.52 -8.46 41.21
N VAL A 31 27.99 -7.39 40.56
CA VAL A 31 29.23 -6.69 40.92
C VAL A 31 29.13 -6.01 42.29
N GLU A 32 27.93 -5.64 42.76
CA GLU A 32 27.77 -4.94 44.03
C GLU A 32 27.46 -5.85 45.22
N CYS A 33 26.57 -6.84 45.05
CA CYS A 33 26.07 -7.64 46.16
C CYS A 33 26.47 -9.12 46.11
N GLY A 34 27.14 -9.56 45.04
CA GLY A 34 27.61 -10.95 44.89
C GLY A 34 26.51 -11.99 44.69
N THR A 35 25.24 -11.61 44.62
CA THR A 35 24.13 -12.53 44.36
C THR A 35 23.96 -12.79 42.86
N PRO A 36 23.45 -13.97 42.45
CA PRO A 36 23.28 -14.30 41.03
C PRO A 36 22.24 -13.39 40.37
N ALA A 37 22.66 -12.71 39.29
CA ALA A 37 21.83 -11.83 38.47
C ALA A 37 21.19 -12.61 37.30
N ARG A 38 19.97 -12.23 36.92
CA ARG A 38 19.24 -12.84 35.82
C ARG A 38 19.58 -12.15 34.50
N LYS A 39 19.82 -12.94 33.45
CA LYS A 39 20.01 -12.43 32.09
C LYS A 39 18.73 -11.78 31.60
N MET A 40 18.83 -10.56 31.10
CA MET A 40 17.72 -9.86 30.47
C MET A 40 17.61 -10.26 29.00
N VAL A 41 16.38 -10.50 28.56
CA VAL A 41 16.07 -10.71 27.14
C VAL A 41 15.93 -9.34 26.50
N THR A 42 16.86 -8.96 25.62
CA THR A 42 16.80 -7.70 24.87
C THR A 42 16.04 -7.88 23.55
N ALA A 43 15.52 -6.79 23.01
CA ALA A 43 14.63 -6.78 21.83
C ALA A 43 15.20 -7.54 20.60
N ALA A 44 16.52 -7.57 20.45
CA ALA A 44 17.21 -8.30 19.38
C ALA A 44 17.06 -9.83 19.44
N ALA A 45 16.55 -10.39 20.55
CA ALA A 45 16.27 -11.82 20.69
C ALA A 45 14.86 -12.23 20.23
N PHE A 46 14.00 -11.28 19.84
CA PHE A 46 12.67 -11.59 19.31
C PHE A 46 12.69 -11.56 17.78
N THR A 47 12.52 -12.73 17.17
CA THR A 47 12.03 -12.83 15.79
C THR A 47 10.50 -12.83 15.82
N PHE A 48 9.88 -11.76 15.33
CA PHE A 48 8.43 -11.74 15.14
C PHE A 48 8.08 -12.62 13.94
N ASN A 49 7.62 -13.85 14.21
CA ASN A 49 6.92 -14.62 13.19
C ASN A 49 5.54 -14.00 12.99
N HIS A 50 5.37 -13.22 11.91
CA HIS A 50 4.04 -12.74 11.53
C HIS A 50 3.13 -13.95 11.27
N PRO A 51 1.88 -13.97 11.79
CA PRO A 51 0.94 -15.03 11.50
C PRO A 51 0.70 -15.09 9.99
N ALA A 52 0.68 -16.30 9.43
CA ALA A 52 0.55 -16.56 8.00
C ALA A 52 -0.71 -15.93 7.35
N SER A 53 -1.67 -15.45 8.15
CA SER A 53 -2.83 -14.71 7.66
C SER A 53 -2.49 -13.34 7.07
N GLN A 54 -1.32 -12.76 7.39
CA GLN A 54 -0.81 -11.55 6.74
C GLN A 54 0.02 -11.83 5.49
N THR A 55 0.35 -13.10 5.21
CA THR A 55 1.15 -13.52 4.05
C THR A 55 0.30 -14.31 3.06
N ARG A 56 -0.70 -13.66 2.43
CA ARG A 56 -1.04 -14.03 1.05
C ARG A 56 -0.07 -13.32 0.12
N GLY A 57 1.20 -13.75 0.14
CA GLY A 57 2.29 -13.15 -0.61
C GLY A 57 3.68 -13.63 -0.14
N MET A 58 4.69 -13.39 -0.96
CA MET A 58 6.11 -13.67 -0.66
C MET A 58 6.49 -12.98 0.67
N ALA A 59 7.08 -13.71 1.60
CA ALA A 59 7.61 -13.11 2.83
C ALA A 59 8.63 -12.01 2.46
N PRO A 60 8.59 -10.83 3.10
CA PRO A 60 9.60 -9.81 2.86
C PRO A 60 10.97 -10.40 3.22
N PRO A 61 12.00 -10.23 2.35
CA PRO A 61 13.32 -10.75 2.64
C PRO A 61 13.87 -10.09 3.91
N SER A 62 14.62 -10.87 4.70
CA SER A 62 15.24 -10.42 5.96
C SER A 62 16.41 -9.44 5.77
N THR A 63 16.76 -9.11 4.53
CA THR A 63 17.57 -7.93 4.20
C THR A 63 16.69 -6.70 4.43
N GLY A 64 17.11 -5.75 5.26
CA GLY A 64 16.33 -4.60 5.77
C GLY A 64 15.71 -3.61 4.77
N THR A 65 15.32 -4.06 3.58
CA THR A 65 14.47 -3.37 2.61
C THR A 65 13.06 -3.98 2.70
N SER A 66 12.26 -3.51 3.64
CA SER A 66 10.81 -3.74 3.56
C SER A 66 10.31 -2.98 2.34
N ASP A 67 9.91 -3.72 1.31
CA ASP A 67 9.32 -3.16 0.09
C ASP A 67 8.04 -2.34 0.39
N ASP A 68 7.48 -2.49 1.61
CA ASP A 68 6.31 -1.77 2.13
C ASP A 68 6.59 -0.32 2.56
N TRP A 69 7.86 0.09 2.80
CA TRP A 69 8.21 1.50 3.10
C TRP A 69 8.72 2.28 1.89
N ASN A 70 8.88 1.63 0.73
CA ASN A 70 9.27 2.31 -0.49
C ASN A 70 8.02 2.83 -1.21
N TYR A 71 7.57 4.03 -0.82
CA TYR A 71 6.37 4.67 -1.38
C TYR A 71 6.38 4.69 -2.91
N ASP A 72 7.55 4.90 -3.54
CA ASP A 72 7.67 4.94 -5.00
C ASP A 72 7.33 3.59 -5.64
N LYS A 73 7.79 2.48 -5.05
CA LYS A 73 7.43 1.13 -5.54
C LYS A 73 5.96 0.81 -5.32
N ALA A 74 5.40 1.19 -4.17
CA ALA A 74 3.98 0.97 -3.87
C ALA A 74 3.08 1.75 -4.85
N ILE A 75 3.40 3.02 -5.07
CA ILE A 75 2.72 3.89 -6.04
C ILE A 75 2.89 3.32 -7.46
N GLY A 76 4.10 2.90 -7.84
CA GLY A 76 4.37 2.33 -9.16
C GLY A 76 3.54 1.07 -9.45
N ARG A 77 3.45 0.14 -8.49
CA ARG A 77 2.63 -1.07 -8.62
C ARG A 77 1.14 -0.75 -8.68
N ASP A 78 0.68 0.20 -7.87
CA ASP A 78 -0.73 0.60 -7.88
C ASP A 78 -1.11 1.29 -9.19
N ALA A 79 -0.26 2.19 -9.67
CA ALA A 79 -0.40 2.83 -10.97
C ALA A 79 -0.46 1.78 -12.09
N ALA A 80 0.46 0.81 -12.10
CA ALA A 80 0.47 -0.27 -13.09
C ALA A 80 -0.86 -1.04 -13.13
N ARG A 81 -1.41 -1.44 -11.98
CA ARG A 81 -2.72 -2.11 -11.90
C ARG A 81 -3.86 -1.22 -12.42
N ARG A 82 -3.86 0.07 -12.08
CA ARG A 82 -4.87 1.02 -12.59
C ARG A 82 -4.78 1.16 -14.11
N TRP A 83 -3.58 1.24 -14.66
CA TRP A 83 -3.37 1.29 -16.11
C TRP A 83 -3.86 0.04 -16.82
N GLU A 84 -3.63 -1.14 -16.23
CA GLU A 84 -4.16 -2.40 -16.76
C GLU A 84 -5.69 -2.39 -16.82
N HIS A 85 -6.36 -1.98 -15.73
CA HIS A 85 -7.82 -1.85 -15.72
C HIS A 85 -8.36 -0.76 -16.66
N ILE A 86 -7.59 0.31 -16.92
CA ILE A 86 -7.93 1.30 -17.93
C ILE A 86 -7.84 0.67 -19.33
N GLY A 87 -6.78 -0.08 -19.61
CA GLY A 87 -6.59 -0.82 -20.87
C GLY A 87 -7.76 -1.76 -21.15
N GLN A 88 -8.08 -2.63 -20.18
CA GLN A 88 -9.22 -3.56 -20.27
C GLN A 88 -10.54 -2.84 -20.58
N ARG A 89 -10.78 -1.66 -20.00
CA ARG A 89 -11.98 -0.86 -20.28
C ARG A 89 -11.97 -0.26 -21.69
N ILE A 90 -10.83 0.20 -22.17
CA ILE A 90 -10.68 0.72 -23.54
C ILE A 90 -10.94 -0.39 -24.54
N ASP A 91 -10.39 -1.57 -24.32
CA ASP A 91 -10.58 -2.73 -25.20
C ASP A 91 -12.03 -3.18 -25.22
N ARG A 92 -12.71 -3.22 -24.06
CA ARG A 92 -14.15 -3.50 -23.98
C ARG A 92 -14.99 -2.48 -24.77
N LYS A 93 -14.66 -1.18 -24.69
CA LYS A 93 -15.34 -0.15 -25.48
C LYS A 93 -15.10 -0.34 -26.97
N ARG A 94 -13.87 -0.65 -27.38
CA ARG A 94 -13.49 -0.91 -28.77
C ARG A 94 -14.24 -2.10 -29.34
N GLN A 95 -14.40 -3.17 -28.56
CA GLN A 95 -15.20 -4.33 -28.95
C GLN A 95 -16.65 -3.95 -29.21
N VAL A 96 -17.30 -3.23 -28.28
CA VAL A 96 -18.70 -2.78 -28.48
C VAL A 96 -18.84 -1.89 -29.71
N ILE A 97 -17.88 -1.01 -30.00
CA ILE A 97 -17.89 -0.19 -31.22
C ILE A 97 -17.73 -1.06 -32.47
N ALA A 98 -16.82 -2.04 -32.45
CA ALA A 98 -16.61 -2.95 -33.57
C ALA A 98 -17.86 -3.79 -33.87
N ASP A 99 -18.57 -4.23 -32.82
CA ASP A 99 -19.81 -5.01 -32.94
C ASP A 99 -21.00 -4.16 -33.41
N ASN A 100 -20.92 -2.83 -33.30
CA ASN A 100 -22.00 -1.89 -33.62
C ASN A 100 -21.52 -0.86 -34.66
N PRO A 101 -21.52 -1.20 -35.96
CA PRO A 101 -21.05 -0.30 -37.00
C PRO A 101 -21.84 1.02 -37.01
N GLY A 102 -21.12 2.15 -37.12
CA GLY A 102 -21.70 3.50 -37.07
C GLY A 102 -21.84 4.09 -35.66
N SER A 103 -21.60 3.30 -34.61
CA SER A 103 -21.48 3.83 -33.25
C SER A 103 -20.10 4.47 -33.02
N THR A 104 -20.07 5.54 -32.24
CA THR A 104 -18.83 6.21 -31.81
C THR A 104 -18.61 6.02 -30.31
N GLY A 105 -17.41 6.34 -29.82
CA GLY A 105 -17.14 6.30 -28.38
C GLY A 105 -18.04 7.21 -27.54
N TYR A 106 -18.63 8.23 -28.14
CA TYR A 106 -19.59 9.13 -27.51
C TYR A 106 -20.98 8.53 -27.31
N ASP A 107 -21.22 7.37 -27.91
CA ASP A 107 -22.53 6.71 -27.97
C ASP A 107 -22.60 5.54 -26.99
N LEU A 108 -21.56 5.34 -26.19
CA LEU A 108 -21.47 4.26 -25.21
C LEU A 108 -21.93 4.74 -23.83
N SER A 109 -22.80 3.95 -23.21
CA SER A 109 -23.14 4.06 -21.79
C SER A 109 -22.60 2.87 -21.02
N ARG A 110 -22.31 3.07 -19.72
CA ARG A 110 -21.84 2.01 -18.83
C ARG A 110 -23.02 1.45 -18.04
N ASN A 111 -23.19 0.14 -18.09
CA ASN A 111 -24.18 -0.59 -17.33
C ASN A 111 -23.71 -0.83 -15.87
N PRO A 112 -24.62 -1.17 -14.94
CA PRO A 112 -24.27 -1.44 -13.53
C PRO A 112 -23.29 -2.60 -13.34
N ASP A 113 -23.34 -3.61 -14.22
CA ASP A 113 -22.42 -4.75 -14.28
C ASP A 113 -21.02 -4.37 -14.82
N GLY A 114 -20.82 -3.11 -15.17
CA GLY A 114 -19.59 -2.60 -15.76
C GLY A 114 -19.43 -2.89 -17.26
N SER A 115 -20.44 -3.46 -17.91
CA SER A 115 -20.48 -3.60 -19.37
C SER A 115 -20.77 -2.27 -20.06
N TYR A 116 -20.48 -2.22 -21.36
CA TYR A 116 -20.79 -1.07 -22.20
C TYR A 116 -21.87 -1.48 -23.20
N ARG A 117 -22.82 -0.58 -23.42
CA ARG A 117 -23.85 -0.70 -24.47
C ARG A 117 -23.95 0.59 -25.26
N VAL A 118 -24.44 0.49 -26.49
CA VAL A 118 -24.81 1.68 -27.27
C VAL A 118 -26.07 2.30 -26.65
N MET A 119 -26.04 3.63 -26.52
CA MET A 119 -27.17 4.43 -26.02
C MET A 119 -28.31 4.41 -27.01
N GLN A 120 -29.54 4.39 -26.49
CA GLN A 120 -30.73 4.59 -27.33
C GLN A 120 -30.78 6.04 -27.83
N PRO A 121 -31.46 6.32 -28.97
CA PRO A 121 -31.51 7.67 -29.53
C PRO A 121 -32.00 8.74 -28.54
N ALA A 122 -32.98 8.43 -27.71
CA ALA A 122 -33.47 9.34 -26.67
C ALA A 122 -32.42 9.62 -25.57
N GLU A 123 -31.69 8.59 -25.14
CA GLU A 123 -30.60 8.72 -24.16
C GLU A 123 -29.44 9.53 -24.74
N ARG A 124 -29.13 9.33 -26.03
CA ARG A 124 -28.11 10.08 -26.75
C ARG A 124 -28.46 11.57 -26.81
N ALA A 125 -29.70 11.92 -27.12
CA ALA A 125 -30.17 13.30 -27.16
C ALA A 125 -30.02 13.98 -25.78
N GLN A 126 -30.34 13.28 -24.70
CA GLN A 126 -30.12 13.78 -23.33
C GLN A 126 -28.63 13.97 -22.99
N SER A 127 -27.79 13.02 -23.41
CA SER A 127 -26.33 13.14 -23.25
C SER A 127 -25.76 14.35 -24.01
N GLU A 128 -26.23 14.59 -25.23
CA GLU A 128 -25.85 15.74 -26.04
C GLU A 128 -26.31 17.07 -25.41
N ALA A 129 -27.54 17.13 -24.91
CA ALA A 129 -28.04 18.30 -24.18
C ALA A 129 -27.18 18.59 -22.92
N GLY A 130 -26.84 17.55 -22.15
CA GLY A 130 -25.96 17.70 -20.99
C GLY A 130 -24.56 18.19 -21.35
N ARG A 131 -23.97 17.70 -22.45
CA ARG A 131 -22.68 18.18 -22.95
C ARG A 131 -22.73 19.64 -23.40
N ALA A 132 -23.81 20.05 -24.08
CA ALA A 132 -24.00 21.43 -24.51
C ALA A 132 -24.06 22.38 -23.30
N LEU A 133 -24.86 22.05 -22.28
CA LEU A 133 -24.93 22.80 -21.02
C LEU A 133 -23.56 22.87 -20.32
N GLY A 134 -22.85 21.74 -20.24
CA GLY A 134 -21.50 21.71 -19.66
C GLY A 134 -20.51 22.62 -20.40
N ALA A 135 -20.59 22.67 -21.74
CA ALA A 135 -19.76 23.55 -22.55
C ALA A 135 -20.10 25.04 -22.33
N GLU A 136 -21.38 25.39 -22.16
CA GLU A 136 -21.80 26.75 -21.82
C GLU A 136 -21.30 27.18 -20.45
N VAL A 137 -21.44 26.33 -19.44
CA VAL A 137 -20.93 26.59 -18.07
C VAL A 137 -19.42 26.78 -18.09
N GLN A 138 -18.68 25.94 -18.82
CA GLN A 138 -17.22 26.09 -18.94
C GLN A 138 -16.82 27.40 -19.61
N LYS A 139 -17.55 27.85 -20.64
CA LYS A 139 -17.32 29.16 -21.27
C LYS A 139 -17.57 30.30 -20.29
N ALA A 140 -18.64 30.24 -19.50
CA ALA A 140 -18.94 31.24 -18.49
C ALA A 140 -17.82 31.34 -17.44
N ILE A 141 -17.37 30.20 -16.90
CA ILE A 141 -16.25 30.14 -15.93
C ILE A 141 -14.97 30.72 -16.53
N GLN A 142 -14.68 30.44 -17.80
CA GLN A 142 -13.50 30.99 -18.48
C GLN A 142 -13.60 32.50 -18.70
N ALA A 143 -14.80 33.01 -18.98
CA ALA A 143 -15.03 34.45 -19.13
C ALA A 143 -14.83 35.21 -17.81
N GLU A 144 -15.34 34.68 -16.70
CA GLU A 144 -15.11 35.24 -15.35
C GLU A 144 -13.62 35.30 -15.03
N LYS A 145 -12.89 34.19 -15.19
CA LYS A 145 -11.43 34.14 -14.95
C LYS A 145 -10.62 35.12 -15.78
N LYS A 146 -11.12 35.52 -16.96
CA LYS A 146 -10.46 36.47 -17.86
C LYS A 146 -10.78 37.94 -17.51
N GLY A 147 -11.88 38.20 -16.80
CA GLY A 147 -12.27 39.53 -16.35
C GLY A 147 -11.59 39.99 -15.05
N ASP A 148 -11.07 39.04 -14.25
CA ASP A 148 -10.42 39.30 -12.96
C ASP A 148 -8.90 39.58 -13.05
N GLY A 149 -8.35 39.81 -14.25
CA GLY A 149 -6.92 40.12 -14.50
C GLY A 149 -6.73 41.42 -15.26
#